data_AF-A0A820LFD8-F1
#
_entry.id   AF-A0A820LFD8-F1
#
_cell.length_a   1.000
_cell.length_b   1.000
_cell.length_c   1.000
_cell.angle_alpha   90.00
_cell.angle_beta   90.00
_cell.angle_gamma   90.00
#
_symmetry.space_group_name_H-M   'P 1'
#
loop_
_entity.id
_entity.type
_entity.pdbx_description
1 polymer ?
#
loop_
_entity_poly.entity_id
_entity_poly.type
_entity_poly.pdbx_seq_one_letter_code
_entity_poly.pdbx_strand_id
1 'polypeptide(L)'
;DNSQFIIHRQSTALLSHGLTGLSSWPAAISLGDYLMKRIHLLENKRIIELGAGSGLLGLTLLKYSDKILSYTFTDYSPMILNLLRQNALLNFSEHQVDEKTKIEELDWNQYSIENNHHDFFDCILAAG
;
A
#
# COMPACT_ATOMS: atom_id res chain seq x y z
N ASP A 1 -17.38 11.82 13.03
CA ASP A 1 -17.10 10.41 12.75
C ASP A 1 -15.81 10.35 11.93
N ASN A 2 -14.74 9.75 12.47
CA ASN A 2 -13.41 9.71 11.84
C ASN A 2 -13.29 8.57 10.80
N SER A 3 -14.39 7.86 10.53
CA SER A 3 -14.48 6.76 9.56
C SER A 3 -14.18 7.18 8.12
N GLN A 4 -14.29 8.46 7.76
CA GLN A 4 -14.19 8.92 6.37
C GLN A 4 -12.85 9.56 5.97
N PHE A 5 -11.87 9.68 6.88
CA PHE A 5 -10.61 10.38 6.59
C PHE A 5 -9.40 9.46 6.69
N ILE A 6 -8.50 9.49 5.70
CA ILE A 6 -7.15 8.91 5.79
C ILE A 6 -6.16 10.03 6.13
N ILE A 7 -5.37 9.83 7.19
CA ILE A 7 -4.23 10.70 7.50
C ILE A 7 -3.01 10.12 6.79
N HIS A 8 -2.41 10.90 5.91
CA HIS A 8 -1.27 10.49 5.12
C HIS A 8 -0.12 11.48 5.31
N ARG A 9 1.05 10.98 5.74
CA ARG A 9 2.26 11.79 5.87
C ARG A 9 3.16 11.60 4.65
N GLN A 10 3.71 12.72 4.19
CA GLN A 10 4.76 12.79 3.18
C GLN A 10 5.98 13.44 3.80
N SER A 11 7.18 12.92 3.51
CA SER A 11 8.43 13.47 4.00
C SER A 11 9.10 14.31 2.92
N THR A 12 9.30 15.60 3.21
CA THR A 12 9.95 16.55 2.29
C THR A 12 11.44 16.31 2.14
N ALA A 13 12.09 15.64 3.10
CA ALA A 13 13.51 15.26 3.02
C ALA A 13 13.78 14.14 2.01
N LEU A 14 12.79 13.28 1.76
CA LEU A 14 12.84 12.30 0.69
C LEU A 14 12.58 12.93 -0.70
N LEU A 15 11.77 14.00 -0.75
CA LEU A 15 11.49 14.74 -2.00
C LEU A 15 12.75 15.40 -2.59
N SER A 16 13.73 15.76 -1.75
CA SER A 16 14.96 16.43 -2.19
C SER A 16 16.06 15.50 -2.71
N HIS A 17 15.91 14.18 -2.57
CA HIS A 17 16.89 13.16 -2.99
C HIS A 17 16.61 12.56 -4.39
N GLY A 18 15.75 13.18 -5.20
CA GLY A 18 15.45 12.71 -6.55
C GLY A 18 14.54 11.46 -6.61
N LEU A 19 14.00 11.03 -5.47
CA LEU A 19 12.94 10.02 -5.41
C LEU A 19 11.62 10.71 -5.80
N THR A 20 11.31 10.73 -7.09
CA THR A 20 10.06 11.29 -7.63
C THR A 20 8.79 10.60 -7.10
N GLY A 21 8.93 9.53 -6.32
CA GLY A 21 7.86 8.66 -5.80
C GLY A 21 6.95 9.20 -4.68
N LEU A 22 7.01 10.49 -4.33
CA LEU A 22 6.46 10.96 -3.04
C LEU A 22 5.55 12.19 -3.08
N SER A 23 5.21 12.70 -4.26
CA SER A 23 3.92 13.39 -4.38
C SER A 23 2.83 12.31 -4.38
N SER A 24 1.65 12.57 -3.79
CA SER A 24 0.49 11.71 -4.03
C SER A 24 0.35 11.58 -5.54
N TRP A 25 0.73 10.44 -6.12
CA TRP A 25 0.71 10.33 -7.56
C TRP A 25 -0.75 10.48 -8.00
N PRO A 26 -1.02 11.36 -8.99
CA PRO A 26 -2.37 11.48 -9.54
C PRO A 26 -2.92 10.11 -9.96
N ALA A 27 -2.06 9.17 -10.33
CA ALA A 27 -2.42 7.79 -10.61
C ALA A 27 -2.96 7.04 -9.37
N ALA A 28 -2.30 7.13 -8.21
CA ALA A 28 -2.77 6.50 -6.97
C ALA A 28 -4.14 7.03 -6.55
N ILE A 29 -4.35 8.35 -6.67
CA ILE A 29 -5.65 8.98 -6.39
C ILE A 29 -6.70 8.49 -7.40
N SER A 30 -6.39 8.56 -8.70
CA SER A 30 -7.32 8.17 -9.77
C SER A 30 -7.70 6.69 -9.69
N LEU A 31 -6.73 5.81 -9.40
CA LEU A 31 -6.96 4.38 -9.23
C LEU A 31 -7.75 4.11 -7.95
N GLY A 32 -7.46 4.82 -6.86
CA GLY A 32 -8.24 4.76 -5.62
C GLY A 32 -9.70 5.11 -5.86
N ASP A 33 -9.98 6.25 -6.50
CA ASP A 33 -11.33 6.68 -6.87
C ASP A 33 -12.06 5.68 -7.75
N TYR A 34 -11.36 5.10 -8.72
CA TYR A 34 -11.90 4.09 -9.61
C TYR A 34 -12.26 2.79 -8.86
N LEU A 35 -11.35 2.30 -8.01
CA LEU A 35 -11.52 1.06 -7.26
C LEU A 35 -12.52 1.20 -6.12
N MET A 36 -12.61 2.34 -5.43
CA MET A 36 -13.66 2.58 -4.42
C MET A 36 -15.05 2.46 -5.04
N LYS A 37 -15.25 2.99 -6.25
CA LYS A 37 -16.52 2.83 -7.00
C LYS A 37 -16.80 1.40 -7.45
N ARG A 38 -15.79 0.52 -7.38
CA ARG A 38 -15.83 -0.88 -7.84
C ARG A 38 -15.22 -1.83 -6.81
N ILE A 39 -15.44 -1.55 -5.53
CA ILE A 39 -14.70 -2.23 -4.44
C ILE A 39 -14.96 -3.74 -4.40
N HIS A 40 -16.11 -4.18 -4.90
CA HIS A 40 -16.44 -5.60 -5.11
C HIS A 40 -15.40 -6.36 -5.94
N LEU A 41 -14.61 -5.68 -6.78
CA LEU A 41 -13.49 -6.28 -7.51
C LEU A 41 -12.33 -6.69 -6.59
N LEU A 42 -12.26 -6.15 -5.38
CA LEU A 42 -11.19 -6.38 -4.40
C LEU A 42 -11.65 -7.18 -3.17
N GLU A 43 -12.96 -7.30 -2.95
CA GLU A 43 -13.51 -8.09 -1.84
C GLU A 43 -13.07 -9.56 -1.95
N ASN A 44 -12.68 -10.13 -0.81
CA ASN A 44 -12.19 -11.51 -0.66
C ASN A 44 -10.93 -11.84 -1.48
N LYS A 45 -10.12 -10.83 -1.83
CA LYS A 45 -8.84 -11.01 -2.53
C LYS A 45 -7.65 -10.76 -1.62
N ARG A 46 -6.59 -11.52 -1.87
CA ARG A 46 -5.21 -11.24 -1.41
C ARG A 46 -4.56 -10.33 -2.43
N ILE A 47 -4.21 -9.13 -2.00
CA ILE A 47 -3.72 -8.07 -2.88
C ILE A 47 -2.24 -7.86 -2.60
N ILE A 48 -1.46 -7.66 -3.65
CA ILE A 48 -0.11 -7.10 -3.56
C ILE A 48 -0.05 -5.77 -4.31
N GLU A 49 0.54 -4.76 -3.68
CA GLU A 49 0.80 -3.46 -4.28
C GLU A 49 2.30 -3.29 -4.53
N LEU A 50 2.66 -3.07 -5.80
CA LEU A 50 4.02 -2.84 -6.25
C LEU A 50 4.32 -1.34 -6.26
N GLY A 51 5.42 -0.95 -5.60
CA GLY A 51 5.79 0.47 -5.50
C GLY A 51 4.74 1.26 -4.72
N ALA A 52 4.32 0.73 -3.57
CA ALA A 52 3.27 1.31 -2.73
C ALA A 52 3.61 2.72 -2.21
N GLY A 53 4.90 3.09 -2.22
CA GLY A 53 5.35 4.37 -1.71
C GLY A 53 4.91 4.54 -0.25
N SER A 54 4.24 5.65 0.01
CA SER A 54 3.73 6.00 1.33
C SER A 54 2.37 5.37 1.68
N GLY A 55 1.80 4.53 0.78
CA GLY A 55 0.62 3.69 1.05
C GLY A 55 -0.73 4.30 0.73
N LEU A 56 -0.78 5.41 0.01
CA LEU A 56 -2.03 6.16 -0.19
C LEU A 56 -3.15 5.28 -0.75
N LEU A 57 -2.87 4.48 -1.79
CA LEU A 57 -3.87 3.64 -2.44
C LEU A 57 -4.34 2.52 -1.51
N GLY A 58 -3.44 1.64 -1.08
CA GLY A 58 -3.82 0.48 -0.28
C GLY A 58 -4.43 0.84 1.07
N LEU A 59 -3.92 1.85 1.79
CA LEU A 59 -4.51 2.29 3.06
C LEU A 59 -5.92 2.86 2.86
N THR A 60 -6.15 3.59 1.77
CA THR A 60 -7.50 4.06 1.40
C THR A 60 -8.45 2.90 1.14
N LEU A 61 -8.03 1.92 0.36
CA LEU A 61 -8.85 0.75 0.01
C LEU A 61 -9.18 -0.11 1.23
N LEU A 62 -8.20 -0.34 2.11
CA LEU A 62 -8.39 -1.07 3.37
C LEU A 62 -9.37 -0.37 4.31
N LYS A 63 -9.35 0.96 4.36
CA LYS A 63 -10.32 1.72 5.16
C LYS A 63 -11.71 1.71 4.54
N TYR A 64 -11.79 1.62 3.22
CA TYR A 64 -13.05 1.61 2.49
C TYR A 64 -13.76 0.24 2.54
N SER A 65 -13.02 -0.87 2.66
CA SER A 65 -13.61 -2.21 2.76
C SER A 65 -12.84 -3.18 3.64
N ASP A 66 -13.50 -3.61 4.71
CA ASP A 66 -13.01 -4.65 5.61
C ASP A 66 -13.02 -6.06 5.00
N LYS A 67 -13.63 -6.25 3.82
CA LYS A 67 -13.73 -7.55 3.16
C LYS A 67 -12.52 -7.88 2.29
N ILE A 68 -11.55 -6.99 2.15
CA ILE A 68 -10.26 -7.33 1.55
C ILE A 68 -9.59 -8.37 2.45
N LEU A 69 -9.16 -9.50 1.87
CA LEU A 69 -8.68 -10.65 2.66
C LEU A 69 -7.30 -10.38 3.25
N SER A 70 -6.38 -9.86 2.43
CA SER A 70 -5.09 -9.35 2.88
C SER A 70 -4.52 -8.35 1.88
N TYR A 71 -3.61 -7.51 2.36
CA TYR A 71 -2.94 -6.49 1.54
C TYR A 71 -1.44 -6.46 1.82
N THR A 72 -0.65 -6.81 0.83
CA THR A 72 0.82 -6.78 0.90
C THR A 72 1.32 -5.54 0.18
N PHE A 73 1.86 -4.60 0.92
CA PHE A 73 2.51 -3.42 0.38
C PHE A 73 3.98 -3.73 0.11
N THR A 74 4.47 -3.38 -1.07
CA THR A 74 5.87 -3.54 -1.42
C THR A 74 6.48 -2.27 -1.97
N ASP A 75 7.73 -2.00 -1.60
CA ASP A 75 8.55 -0.91 -2.13
C ASP A 75 10.03 -1.32 -2.04
N TYR A 76 10.90 -0.63 -2.76
CA TYR A 76 12.34 -0.89 -2.70
C TYR A 76 12.99 -0.27 -1.47
N SER A 77 12.55 0.93 -1.05
CA SER A 77 13.31 1.71 -0.07
C SER A 77 12.89 1.39 1.38
N PRO A 78 13.80 0.94 2.25
CA PRO A 78 13.49 0.71 3.68
C PRO A 78 12.95 1.96 4.38
N MET A 79 13.41 3.14 3.97
CA MET A 79 12.92 4.42 4.50
C MET A 79 11.45 4.67 4.11
N ILE A 80 11.07 4.32 2.88
CA ILE A 80 9.67 4.40 2.41
C ILE A 80 8.79 3.40 3.16
N LEU A 81 9.25 2.16 3.31
CA LEU A 81 8.52 1.13 4.06
C LEU A 81 8.28 1.52 5.52
N ASN A 82 9.26 2.17 6.16
CA ASN A 82 9.08 2.70 7.51
C ASN A 82 8.05 3.85 7.55
N LEU A 83 8.06 4.76 6.57
CA LEU A 83 7.04 5.81 6.45
C LEU A 83 5.64 5.22 6.23
N LEU A 84 5.53 4.23 5.36
CA LEU A 84 4.31 3.49 5.10
C LEU A 84 3.77 2.83 6.38
N ARG A 85 4.62 2.17 7.17
CA ARG A 85 4.22 1.58 8.46
C ARG A 85 3.69 2.63 9.43
N GLN A 86 4.35 3.80 9.51
CA GLN A 86 3.84 4.92 10.30
C GLN A 86 2.48 5.40 9.81
N ASN A 87 2.30 5.53 8.48
CA ASN A 87 1.01 5.92 7.90
C ASN A 87 -0.09 4.87 8.19
N ALA A 88 0.23 3.59 8.18
CA ALA A 88 -0.71 2.54 8.57
C ALA A 88 -1.16 2.71 10.03
N LEU A 89 -0.22 2.89 10.96
CA LEU A 89 -0.50 3.08 12.39
C LEU A 89 -1.22 4.39 12.72
N LEU A 90 -1.23 5.37 11.81
CA LEU A 90 -2.05 6.58 11.95
C LEU A 90 -3.54 6.35 11.64
N ASN A 91 -3.85 5.29 10.90
CA ASN A 91 -5.20 5.03 10.38
C ASN A 91 -5.86 3.77 10.96
N PHE A 92 -5.06 2.85 11.48
CA PHE A 92 -5.48 1.53 11.97
C PHE A 92 -4.81 1.22 13.30
N SER A 93 -5.41 0.35 14.11
CA SER A 93 -4.74 -0.18 15.30
C SER A 93 -3.59 -1.11 14.90
N GLU A 94 -2.61 -1.29 15.79
CA GLU A 94 -1.48 -2.20 15.56
C GLU A 94 -1.95 -3.62 15.19
N HIS A 95 -2.99 -4.11 15.88
CA HIS A 95 -3.62 -5.39 15.57
C HIS A 95 -4.21 -5.45 14.15
N GLN A 96 -4.91 -4.40 13.70
CA GLN A 96 -5.47 -4.36 12.34
C GLN A 96 -4.37 -4.35 11.27
N VAL A 97 -3.26 -3.65 11.53
CA VAL A 97 -2.09 -3.63 10.65
C VAL A 97 -1.50 -5.03 10.55
N ASP A 98 -1.21 -5.69 11.68
CA ASP A 98 -0.53 -6.98 11.68
C ASP A 98 -1.40 -8.14 11.17
N GLU A 99 -2.73 -8.08 11.33
CA GLU A 99 -3.63 -9.14 10.84
C GLU A 99 -3.87 -9.11 9.33
N LYS A 100 -4.12 -7.91 8.78
CA LYS A 100 -4.57 -7.76 7.39
C LYS A 100 -3.48 -7.30 6.44
N THR A 101 -2.37 -6.76 6.96
CA THR A 101 -1.36 -6.12 6.11
C THR A 101 0.03 -6.73 6.28
N LYS A 102 0.77 -6.77 5.19
CA LYS A 102 2.21 -7.03 5.17
C LYS A 102 2.91 -5.86 4.52
N ILE A 103 4.05 -5.46 5.05
CA ILE A 103 4.88 -4.37 4.49
C ILE A 103 6.27 -4.95 4.28
N GLU A 104 6.65 -5.13 3.02
CA GLU A 104 7.84 -5.91 2.65
C GLU A 104 8.68 -5.18 1.61
N GLU A 105 9.98 -5.44 1.64
CA GLU A 105 10.90 -4.95 0.62
C GLU A 105 10.80 -5.79 -0.65
N LEU A 106 10.75 -5.12 -1.80
CA LEU A 106 10.80 -5.79 -3.11
C LEU A 106 11.69 -5.00 -4.07
N ASP A 107 12.89 -5.54 -4.34
CA ASP A 107 13.74 -5.07 -5.43
C ASP A 107 13.35 -5.78 -6.74
N TRP A 108 12.83 -5.02 -7.69
CA TRP A 108 12.44 -5.53 -9.01
C TRP A 108 13.61 -6.12 -9.81
N ASN A 109 14.85 -5.73 -9.52
CA ASN A 109 16.04 -6.17 -10.26
C ASN A 109 16.68 -7.44 -9.71
N GLN A 110 16.43 -7.76 -8.43
CA GLN A 110 17.03 -8.92 -7.75
C GLN A 110 16.01 -10.00 -7.40
N TYR A 111 14.77 -9.83 -7.86
CA TYR A 111 13.72 -10.79 -7.59
C TYR A 111 14.00 -12.14 -8.26
N SER A 112 14.02 -13.21 -7.47
CA SER A 112 14.18 -14.59 -7.94
C SER A 112 13.03 -15.46 -7.45
N ILE A 113 12.46 -16.26 -8.35
CA ILE A 113 11.33 -17.15 -8.07
C ILE A 113 11.76 -18.31 -7.15
N GLU A 114 13.04 -18.67 -7.18
CA GLU A 114 13.58 -19.85 -6.48
C GLU A 114 13.76 -19.64 -4.96
N ASN A 115 13.88 -18.39 -4.51
CA ASN A 115 14.15 -18.06 -3.10
C ASN A 115 12.89 -17.64 -2.32
N ASN A 116 11.74 -17.55 -2.99
CA ASN A 116 10.53 -17.05 -2.36
C ASN A 116 9.37 -18.05 -2.49
N HIS A 117 9.03 -18.69 -1.38
CA HIS A 117 7.77 -19.42 -1.22
C HIS A 117 6.63 -18.41 -1.12
N HIS A 118 6.13 -17.94 -2.26
CA HIS A 118 5.12 -16.89 -2.27
C HIS A 118 3.77 -17.36 -1.74
N ASP A 119 3.17 -16.52 -0.91
CA ASP A 119 1.72 -16.44 -0.77
C ASP A 119 1.10 -16.19 -2.14
N PHE A 120 0.02 -16.91 -2.46
CA PHE A 120 -0.71 -16.70 -3.70
C PHE A 120 -1.48 -15.38 -3.63
N PHE A 121 -1.31 -14.50 -4.62
CA PHE A 121 -2.05 -13.24 -4.74
C PHE A 121 -3.14 -13.34 -5.80
N ASP A 122 -4.31 -12.76 -5.52
CA ASP A 122 -5.46 -12.75 -6.43
C ASP A 122 -5.54 -11.46 -7.27
N CYS A 123 -4.80 -10.41 -6.86
CA CYS A 123 -4.75 -9.12 -7.53
C CYS A 123 -3.39 -8.44 -7.30
N ILE A 124 -2.86 -7.82 -8.36
CA ILE A 124 -1.67 -6.96 -8.31
C ILE A 124 -2.12 -5.53 -8.62
N LEU A 125 -1.76 -4.59 -7.75
CA LEU A 125 -1.95 -3.16 -7.95
C LEU A 125 -0.60 -2.47 -8.11
N ALA A 126 -0.54 -1.44 -8.93
CA ALA A 126 0.63 -0.57 -9.06
C ALA A 126 0.15 0.80 -9.51
N ALA A 127 0.48 1.83 -8.74
CA ALA A 127 0.11 3.20 -9.05
C ALA A 127 1.15 4.16 -8.47
N GLY A 128 2.24 4.33 -9.21
CA GLY A 128 3.22 5.38 -8.97
C GLY A 128 3.07 6.51 -9.96
#